data_AF-A0AAD3GZV4-F1
#
_entry.id   AF-A0AAD3GZV4-F1
#
_cell.length_a   1.000
_cell.length_b   1.000
_cell.length_c   1.000
_cell.angle_alpha   90.00
_cell.angle_beta   90.00
_cell.angle_gamma   90.00
#
_symmetry.space_group_name_H-M   'P 1'
#
loop_
_entity.id
_entity.type
_entity.pdbx_description
1 polymer ?
#
loop_
_entity_poly.entity_id
_entity_poly.type
_entity_poly.pdbx_seq_one_letter_code
_entity_poly.pdbx_strand_id
1 'polypeptide(L)'
;MNEEVQDITFEDLYAHILSCLDCHDEESNDHKHDAMYHHKTARCNVLHLGYAIGSLCSKILEHAPMDPNGMTAQSEANEFWLQPSKERSEIHQAIADIFQSILFFAHVTEINLESAILKKMELNARKYPVELCKGKAGKYTKYSKETGITTNNQSMLDISVESDASSNGANVAHSKETPRSLQLKIRQFALDRKWNKYHSPRNIVLAMMGECGELAELFQWLGDIQDNEIFKSIEDRDHCEQEIADVSIYCLRLADVTGIQDIGRLIKY
;
A
#
# COMPACT_ATOMS: atom_id res chain seq x y z
N MET A 1 -21.74 21.78 -16.84
CA MET A 1 -20.29 21.63 -16.93
C MET A 1 -19.93 20.53 -15.96
N ASN A 2 -19.58 19.34 -16.46
CA ASN A 2 -18.91 18.35 -15.61
C ASN A 2 -17.50 18.90 -15.42
N GLU A 3 -17.20 19.45 -14.24
CA GLU A 3 -15.81 19.69 -13.88
C GLU A 3 -15.10 18.34 -13.97
N GLU A 4 -14.10 18.23 -14.84
CA GLU A 4 -13.18 17.10 -14.81
C GLU A 4 -12.50 17.16 -13.45
N VAL A 5 -12.98 16.34 -12.53
CA VAL A 5 -12.47 16.34 -11.16
C VAL A 5 -11.05 15.79 -11.21
N GLN A 6 -10.07 16.67 -11.10
CA GLN A 6 -8.65 16.34 -11.14
C GLN A 6 -8.32 15.32 -10.04
N ASP A 7 -7.57 14.28 -10.39
CA ASP A 7 -7.13 13.26 -9.45
C ASP A 7 -6.21 13.87 -8.37
N ILE A 8 -6.34 13.37 -7.14
CA ILE A 8 -5.49 13.79 -6.02
C ILE A 8 -4.08 13.20 -6.20
N THR A 9 -3.05 14.03 -6.16
CA THR A 9 -1.64 13.59 -6.30
C THR A 9 -1.04 13.09 -4.99
N PHE A 10 0.10 12.42 -5.03
CA PHE A 10 0.83 12.10 -3.79
C PHE A 10 1.30 13.37 -3.09
N GLU A 11 1.72 14.39 -3.83
CA GLU A 11 2.11 15.69 -3.29
C GLU A 11 0.94 16.37 -2.55
N ASP A 12 -0.27 16.32 -3.10
CA ASP A 12 -1.48 16.80 -2.42
C ASP A 12 -1.70 16.10 -1.08
N LEU A 13 -1.51 14.78 -1.04
CA LEU A 13 -1.71 13.98 0.16
C LEU A 13 -0.63 14.24 1.21
N TYR A 14 0.64 14.31 0.80
CA TYR A 14 1.72 14.65 1.72
C TYR A 14 1.58 16.07 2.26
N ALA A 15 1.17 17.04 1.45
CA ALA A 15 0.89 18.40 1.91
C ALA A 15 -0.25 18.43 2.95
N HIS A 16 -1.32 17.66 2.72
CA HIS A 16 -2.40 17.52 3.68
C HIS A 16 -1.91 16.89 5.00
N ILE A 17 -1.18 15.79 4.92
CA ILE A 17 -0.63 15.08 6.08
C ILE A 17 0.28 15.98 6.93
N LEU A 18 1.18 16.74 6.29
CA LEU A 18 2.06 17.68 6.98
C LEU A 18 1.26 18.78 7.68
N SER A 19 0.22 19.32 7.02
CA SER A 19 -0.65 20.33 7.65
C SER A 19 -1.38 19.82 8.89
N CYS A 20 -1.71 18.52 8.93
CA CYS A 20 -2.31 17.87 10.10
C CYS A 20 -1.31 17.64 11.24
N LEU A 21 -0.02 17.51 10.94
CA LEU A 21 1.03 17.43 11.97
C LEU A 21 1.29 18.80 12.59
N ASP A 22 1.43 19.84 11.75
CA ASP A 22 1.76 21.20 12.20
C ASP A 22 0.65 21.83 13.06
N CYS A 23 -0.63 21.56 12.77
CA CYS A 23 -1.76 22.13 13.53
C CYS A 23 -1.88 21.56 14.96
N HIS A 24 -1.22 20.45 15.26
CA HIS A 24 -1.25 19.82 16.58
C HIS A 24 -0.08 20.24 17.48
N ASP A 25 0.99 20.81 16.91
CA ASP A 25 2.16 21.31 17.66
C ASP A 25 1.87 22.66 18.36
N GLU A 26 0.95 23.49 17.85
CA GLU A 26 0.63 24.79 18.43
C GLU A 26 -0.36 24.74 19.63
N GLU A 27 -1.02 23.59 19.89
CA GLU A 27 -2.14 23.51 20.86
C GLU A 27 -1.87 22.74 22.17
N SER A 28 -0.68 22.18 22.43
CA SER A 28 -0.50 21.31 23.61
C SER A 28 0.31 21.90 24.76
N ASN A 29 -0.40 22.41 25.78
CA ASN A 29 0.08 22.43 27.16
C ASN A 29 -0.29 21.08 27.84
N ASP A 30 0.76 20.34 28.18
CA ASP A 30 0.93 19.32 29.23
C ASP A 30 0.39 17.88 29.13
N HIS A 31 -0.63 17.49 28.33
CA HIS A 31 -1.06 16.05 28.29
C HIS A 31 -1.21 15.43 26.88
N LYS A 32 -1.07 16.20 25.79
CA LYS A 32 -1.09 15.69 24.41
C LYS A 32 0.30 15.32 23.87
N HIS A 33 1.37 15.59 24.63
CA HIS A 33 2.75 15.38 24.17
C HIS A 33 3.03 13.90 23.83
N ASP A 34 2.38 12.94 24.51
CA ASP A 34 2.52 11.50 24.25
C ASP A 34 1.86 11.06 22.92
N ALA A 35 0.67 11.53 22.56
CA ALA A 35 -0.01 11.12 21.32
C ALA A 35 0.81 11.48 20.06
N MET A 36 1.50 12.61 20.12
CA MET A 36 2.41 13.13 19.09
C MET A 36 3.71 12.31 18.95
N TYR A 37 4.15 11.61 20.00
CA TYR A 37 5.32 10.70 19.91
C TYR A 37 5.02 9.42 19.12
N HIS A 38 3.75 8.98 19.04
CA HIS A 38 3.36 7.72 18.40
C HIS A 38 3.50 7.72 16.86
N HIS A 39 3.69 8.88 16.23
CA HIS A 39 3.90 8.97 14.78
C HIS A 39 5.33 9.38 14.40
N LYS A 40 6.22 9.61 15.37
CA LYS A 40 7.58 10.12 15.11
C LYS A 40 8.58 9.07 14.66
N THR A 41 8.33 7.79 14.95
CA THR A 41 9.26 6.71 14.59
C THR A 41 8.63 5.75 13.59
N ALA A 42 9.46 5.19 12.71
CA ALA A 42 9.02 4.17 11.77
C ALA A 42 8.41 2.96 12.50
N ARG A 43 8.99 2.56 13.64
CA ARG A 43 8.47 1.45 14.47
C ARG A 43 7.06 1.73 15.00
N CYS A 44 6.78 2.92 15.51
CA CYS A 44 5.43 3.24 15.98
C CYS A 44 4.42 3.30 14.83
N ASN A 45 4.84 3.79 13.65
CA ASN A 45 3.99 3.75 12.45
C ASN A 45 3.65 2.31 12.03
N VAL A 46 4.60 1.37 12.11
CA VAL A 46 4.34 -0.07 11.87
C VAL A 46 3.33 -0.64 12.87
N LEU A 47 3.46 -0.32 14.16
CA LEU A 47 2.51 -0.76 15.18
C LEU A 47 1.10 -0.22 14.91
N HIS A 48 1.00 1.05 14.53
CA HIS A 48 -0.27 1.69 14.17
C HIS A 48 -0.88 1.04 12.93
N LEU A 49 -0.07 0.77 11.90
CA LEU A 49 -0.48 0.08 10.68
C LEU A 49 -1.02 -1.32 10.99
N GLY A 50 -0.32 -2.09 11.83
CA GLY A 50 -0.77 -3.41 12.28
C GLY A 50 -2.10 -3.35 13.05
N TYR A 51 -2.27 -2.38 13.94
CA TYR A 51 -3.54 -2.13 14.63
C TYR A 51 -4.68 -1.80 13.64
N ALA A 52 -4.44 -0.88 12.71
CA ALA A 52 -5.43 -0.43 11.74
C ALA A 52 -5.88 -1.59 10.83
N ILE A 53 -4.93 -2.39 10.35
CA ILE A 53 -5.20 -3.60 9.55
C ILE A 53 -6.00 -4.62 10.36
N GLY A 54 -5.61 -4.90 11.61
CA GLY A 54 -6.36 -5.82 12.48
C GLY A 54 -7.80 -5.36 12.76
N SER A 55 -7.98 -4.06 12.99
CA SER A 55 -9.30 -3.43 13.15
C SER A 55 -10.14 -3.55 11.88
N LEU A 56 -9.54 -3.37 10.70
CA LEU A 56 -10.20 -3.59 9.41
C LEU A 56 -10.57 -5.07 9.20
N CYS A 57 -9.73 -6.02 9.62
CA CYS A 57 -10.07 -7.44 9.57
C CYS A 57 -11.35 -7.74 10.37
N SER A 58 -11.52 -7.16 11.56
CA SER A 58 -12.76 -7.31 12.36
C SER A 58 -13.97 -6.77 11.60
N LYS A 59 -13.90 -5.54 11.07
CA LYS A 59 -15.00 -4.92 10.31
C LYS A 59 -15.37 -5.72 9.06
N ILE A 60 -14.38 -6.23 8.32
CA ILE A 60 -14.62 -7.08 7.15
C ILE A 60 -15.24 -8.42 7.58
N LEU A 61 -14.80 -9.00 8.68
CA LEU A 61 -15.36 -10.25 9.20
C LEU A 61 -16.85 -10.07 9.56
N GLU A 62 -17.18 -8.97 10.24
CA GLU A 62 -18.51 -8.63 10.75
C GLU A 62 -19.50 -8.20 9.65
N HIS A 63 -19.07 -7.36 8.70
CA HIS A 63 -19.99 -6.69 7.78
C HIS A 63 -19.82 -7.07 6.32
N ALA A 64 -18.63 -7.51 5.88
CA ALA A 64 -18.43 -7.79 4.46
C ALA A 64 -19.17 -9.08 4.07
N PRO A 65 -19.99 -9.05 3.01
CA PRO A 65 -20.76 -10.20 2.56
C PRO A 65 -19.83 -11.36 2.18
N MET A 66 -20.31 -12.58 2.41
CA MET A 66 -19.62 -13.78 1.94
C MET A 66 -19.80 -13.91 0.42
N ASP A 67 -18.70 -13.98 -0.33
CA ASP A 67 -18.73 -14.35 -1.74
C ASP A 67 -17.98 -15.67 -1.95
N PRO A 68 -18.68 -16.81 -2.02
CA PRO A 68 -18.05 -18.12 -2.15
C PRO A 68 -17.33 -18.33 -3.49
N ASN A 69 -17.57 -17.48 -4.50
CA ASN A 69 -16.98 -17.64 -5.84
C ASN A 69 -15.99 -16.52 -6.21
N GLY A 70 -15.78 -15.55 -5.31
CA GLY A 70 -15.03 -14.31 -5.55
C GLY A 70 -15.77 -13.39 -6.50
N MET A 71 -15.81 -12.07 -6.21
CA MET A 71 -16.61 -11.03 -6.88
C MET A 71 -17.11 -11.42 -8.29
N THR A 72 -18.19 -12.19 -8.35
CA THR A 72 -18.87 -12.45 -9.62
C THR A 72 -19.84 -11.31 -9.83
N ALA A 73 -20.00 -10.85 -11.08
CA ALA A 73 -20.78 -9.66 -11.42
C ALA A 73 -22.28 -9.74 -11.02
N GLN A 74 -22.75 -10.89 -10.53
CA GLN A 74 -24.15 -11.17 -10.17
C GLN A 74 -24.32 -11.78 -8.75
N SER A 75 -23.59 -11.32 -7.74
CA SER A 75 -23.83 -11.71 -6.34
C SER A 75 -24.33 -10.54 -5.49
N GLU A 76 -25.11 -10.84 -4.45
CA GLU A 76 -25.55 -9.90 -3.39
C GLU A 76 -24.37 -9.09 -2.80
N ALA A 77 -23.14 -9.61 -2.92
CA ALA A 77 -21.93 -8.90 -2.52
C ALA A 77 -21.69 -7.59 -3.30
N ASN A 78 -22.11 -7.50 -4.58
CA ASN A 78 -22.01 -6.25 -5.33
C ASN A 78 -23.00 -5.20 -4.81
N GLU A 79 -24.16 -5.60 -4.30
CA GLU A 79 -25.16 -4.65 -3.77
C GLU A 79 -24.63 -3.92 -2.53
N PHE A 80 -24.00 -4.65 -1.60
CA PHE A 80 -23.40 -4.06 -0.39
C PHE A 80 -22.39 -2.95 -0.71
N TRP A 81 -21.50 -3.18 -1.69
CA TRP A 81 -20.46 -2.19 -2.03
C TRP A 81 -20.99 -1.03 -2.87
N LEU A 82 -22.11 -1.21 -3.57
CA LEU A 82 -22.75 -0.18 -4.40
C LEU A 82 -23.70 0.71 -3.61
N GLN A 83 -24.36 0.18 -2.59
CA GLN A 83 -25.33 0.92 -1.78
C GLN A 83 -24.64 1.62 -0.58
N PRO A 84 -24.88 2.92 -0.35
CA PRO A 84 -24.40 3.58 0.85
C PRO A 84 -25.00 2.94 2.12
N SER A 85 -24.14 2.59 3.07
CA SER A 85 -24.52 2.12 4.40
C SER A 85 -23.50 2.60 5.43
N LYS A 86 -23.86 2.55 6.71
CA LYS A 86 -22.96 2.91 7.80
C LYS A 86 -21.75 1.97 7.81
N GLU A 87 -22.00 0.66 7.70
CA GLU A 87 -20.98 -0.39 7.76
C GLU A 87 -20.00 -0.29 6.58
N ARG A 88 -20.51 0.01 5.38
CA ARG A 88 -19.67 0.27 4.20
C ARG A 88 -18.77 1.48 4.42
N SER A 89 -19.32 2.57 4.93
CA SER A 89 -18.55 3.79 5.20
C SER A 89 -17.48 3.57 6.27
N GLU A 90 -17.76 2.79 7.31
CA GLU A 90 -16.77 2.43 8.34
C GLU A 90 -15.63 1.59 7.78
N ILE A 91 -15.92 0.65 6.85
CA ILE A 91 -14.88 -0.10 6.13
C ILE A 91 -14.07 0.82 5.23
N HIS A 92 -14.74 1.72 4.48
CA HIS A 92 -14.08 2.64 3.56
C HIS A 92 -13.16 3.62 4.29
N GLN A 93 -13.60 4.14 5.43
CA GLN A 93 -12.78 4.99 6.29
C GLN A 93 -11.57 4.22 6.81
N ALA A 94 -11.76 3.00 7.32
CA ALA A 94 -10.65 2.19 7.81
C ALA A 94 -9.60 1.87 6.72
N ILE A 95 -10.01 1.69 5.45
CA ILE A 95 -9.09 1.55 4.31
C ILE A 95 -8.32 2.86 4.06
N ALA A 96 -9.00 4.01 4.12
CA ALA A 96 -8.37 5.32 3.97
C ALA A 96 -7.36 5.61 5.08
N ASP A 97 -7.71 5.30 6.34
CA ASP A 97 -6.84 5.47 7.51
C ASP A 97 -5.56 4.61 7.40
N ILE A 98 -5.68 3.39 6.86
CA ILE A 98 -4.52 2.54 6.56
C ILE A 98 -3.63 3.18 5.51
N PHE A 99 -4.21 3.68 4.41
CA PHE A 99 -3.41 4.33 3.37
C PHE A 99 -2.75 5.63 3.85
N GLN A 100 -3.43 6.39 4.71
CA GLN A 100 -2.84 7.53 5.40
C GLN A 100 -1.68 7.11 6.31
N SER A 101 -1.81 6.00 7.04
CA SER A 101 -0.74 5.45 7.88
C SER A 101 0.47 5.00 7.06
N ILE A 102 0.23 4.43 5.87
CA ILE A 102 1.28 4.10 4.90
C ILE A 102 2.01 5.36 4.43
N LEU A 103 1.29 6.44 4.16
CA LEU A 103 1.90 7.73 3.77
C LEU A 103 2.73 8.34 4.90
N PHE A 104 2.25 8.30 6.14
CA PHE A 104 3.03 8.71 7.31
C PHE A 104 4.32 7.89 7.44
N PHE A 105 4.22 6.56 7.32
CA PHE A 105 5.39 5.69 7.36
C PHE A 105 6.39 6.04 6.25
N ALA A 106 5.92 6.21 5.01
CA ALA A 106 6.76 6.58 3.87
C ALA A 106 7.44 7.94 4.09
N HIS A 107 6.73 8.90 4.67
CA HIS A 107 7.29 10.19 5.03
C HIS A 107 8.41 10.07 6.09
N VAL A 108 8.13 9.37 7.21
CA VAL A 108 9.09 9.20 8.32
C VAL A 108 10.34 8.41 7.89
N THR A 109 10.19 7.50 6.93
CA THR A 109 11.31 6.70 6.39
C THR A 109 11.97 7.31 5.17
N GLU A 110 11.50 8.47 4.70
CA GLU A 110 11.94 9.14 3.48
C GLU A 110 11.88 8.22 2.24
N ILE A 111 10.92 7.30 2.21
CA ILE A 111 10.66 6.42 1.08
C ILE A 111 9.71 7.13 0.11
N ASN A 112 10.09 7.18 -1.17
CA ASN A 112 9.19 7.61 -2.23
C ASN A 112 8.19 6.47 -2.52
N LEU A 113 6.99 6.57 -1.95
CA LEU A 113 5.98 5.52 -1.99
C LEU A 113 5.52 5.18 -3.42
N GLU A 114 5.33 6.19 -4.26
CA GLU A 114 4.95 6.00 -5.67
C GLU A 114 5.98 5.12 -6.40
N SER A 115 7.27 5.48 -6.27
CA SER A 115 8.37 4.75 -6.90
C SER A 115 8.48 3.33 -6.35
N ALA A 116 8.33 3.15 -5.04
CA ALA A 116 8.35 1.83 -4.40
C ALA A 116 7.24 0.92 -4.96
N ILE A 117 6.01 1.42 -5.06
CA ILE A 117 4.88 0.68 -5.64
C ILE A 117 5.16 0.31 -7.10
N LEU A 118 5.64 1.25 -7.92
CA LEU A 118 5.93 0.99 -9.34
C LEU A 118 7.03 -0.06 -9.53
N LYS A 119 8.14 0.05 -8.79
CA LYS A 119 9.21 -0.97 -8.79
C LYS A 119 8.66 -2.34 -8.39
N LYS A 120 7.83 -2.40 -7.34
CA LYS A 120 7.25 -3.66 -6.87
C LYS A 120 6.28 -4.27 -7.87
N MET A 121 5.47 -3.45 -8.54
CA MET A 121 4.59 -3.91 -9.62
C MET A 121 5.38 -4.49 -10.79
N GLU A 122 6.50 -3.87 -11.18
CA GLU A 122 7.38 -4.39 -12.22
C GLU A 122 8.00 -5.74 -11.81
N LEU A 123 8.53 -5.83 -10.58
CA LEU A 123 9.05 -7.07 -10.04
C LEU A 123 7.98 -8.17 -10.01
N ASN A 124 6.77 -7.84 -9.58
CA ASN A 124 5.64 -8.77 -9.56
C ASN A 124 5.23 -9.19 -10.98
N ALA A 125 5.36 -8.32 -11.99
CA ALA A 125 5.11 -8.69 -13.38
C ALA A 125 6.09 -9.75 -13.88
N ARG A 126 7.37 -9.66 -13.48
CA ARG A 126 8.41 -10.65 -13.78
C ARG A 126 8.23 -11.94 -12.98
N LYS A 127 7.89 -11.85 -11.68
CA LYS A 127 7.59 -13.01 -10.82
C LYS A 127 6.38 -13.80 -11.34
N TYR A 128 5.37 -13.11 -11.87
CA TYR A 128 4.13 -13.71 -12.33
C TYR A 128 3.85 -13.39 -13.81
N PRO A 129 4.56 -14.00 -14.78
CA PRO A 129 4.26 -13.77 -16.20
C PRO A 129 2.85 -14.27 -16.54
N VAL A 130 2.08 -13.46 -17.29
CA VAL A 130 0.68 -13.75 -17.63
C VAL A 130 0.54 -15.14 -18.27
N GLU A 131 1.39 -15.48 -19.24
CA GLU A 131 1.34 -16.75 -19.96
C GLU A 131 1.51 -17.98 -19.05
N LEU A 132 2.19 -17.84 -17.90
CA LEU A 132 2.45 -18.94 -16.98
C LEU A 132 1.39 -19.05 -15.88
N CYS A 133 0.89 -17.91 -15.38
CA CYS A 133 0.07 -17.86 -14.17
C CYS A 133 -1.41 -17.54 -14.37
N LYS A 134 -1.86 -17.30 -15.62
CA LYS A 134 -3.25 -16.93 -15.92
C LYS A 134 -4.25 -17.94 -15.33
N GLY A 135 -5.12 -17.45 -14.45
CA GLY A 135 -6.16 -18.21 -13.77
C GLY A 135 -5.67 -19.13 -12.64
N LYS A 136 -4.40 -19.03 -12.23
CA LYS A 136 -3.78 -19.85 -11.17
C LYS A 136 -3.37 -18.99 -9.98
N ALA A 137 -3.67 -19.43 -8.75
CA ALA A 137 -3.27 -18.78 -7.49
C ALA A 137 -1.97 -19.32 -6.86
N GLY A 138 -1.16 -20.06 -7.63
CA GLY A 138 0.10 -20.60 -7.10
C GLY A 138 1.14 -19.52 -6.91
N LYS A 139 1.98 -19.64 -5.87
CA LYS A 139 3.15 -18.77 -5.65
C LYS A 139 4.07 -18.78 -6.87
N TYR A 140 4.76 -17.66 -7.11
CA TYR A 140 5.67 -17.48 -8.25
C TYR A 140 6.78 -18.53 -8.30
N THR A 141 7.12 -19.18 -7.17
CA THR A 141 8.14 -20.22 -7.09
C THR A 141 7.86 -21.42 -8.01
N LYS A 142 6.61 -21.59 -8.46
CA LYS A 142 6.23 -22.57 -9.49
C LYS A 142 6.79 -22.25 -10.88
N TYR A 143 7.18 -21.00 -11.12
CA TYR A 143 7.68 -20.49 -12.40
C TYR A 143 9.16 -20.08 -12.32
N SER A 144 9.84 -20.36 -11.19
CA SER A 144 11.24 -19.96 -10.99
C SER A 144 12.19 -20.54 -12.04
N LYS A 145 11.85 -21.70 -12.63
CA LYS A 145 12.67 -22.30 -13.70
C LYS A 145 12.62 -21.47 -14.98
N GLU A 146 11.45 -20.89 -15.27
CA GLU A 146 11.18 -20.08 -16.45
C GLU A 146 11.60 -18.62 -16.26
N THR A 147 11.40 -18.07 -15.06
CA THR A 147 11.68 -16.65 -14.77
C THR A 147 13.10 -16.41 -14.27
N GLY A 148 13.78 -17.44 -13.75
CA GLY A 148 15.05 -17.30 -13.05
C GLY A 148 14.94 -16.68 -11.66
N ILE A 149 13.74 -16.27 -11.22
CA ILE A 149 13.52 -15.59 -9.94
C ILE A 149 13.27 -16.64 -8.85
N THR A 150 14.18 -16.69 -7.88
CA THR A 150 14.09 -17.59 -6.71
C THR A 150 13.86 -16.78 -5.44
N THR A 151 13.65 -17.44 -4.30
CA THR A 151 13.47 -16.78 -3.01
C THR A 151 14.65 -15.92 -2.57
N ASN A 152 15.86 -16.24 -3.03
CA ASN A 152 17.10 -15.59 -2.60
C ASN A 152 17.53 -14.43 -3.51
N ASN A 153 16.98 -14.36 -4.74
CA ASN A 153 17.25 -13.29 -5.71
C ASN A 153 16.00 -12.44 -5.96
N GLN A 154 15.07 -12.39 -5.00
CA GLN A 154 13.82 -11.63 -5.16
C GLN A 154 14.06 -10.12 -5.20
N SER A 155 15.03 -9.64 -4.43
CA SER A 155 15.32 -8.22 -4.23
C SER A 155 16.30 -7.63 -5.25
N MET A 156 17.08 -8.48 -5.91
CA MET A 156 18.09 -8.02 -6.88
C MET A 156 17.42 -7.77 -8.23
N LEU A 157 16.69 -6.67 -8.30
CA LEU A 157 16.70 -5.86 -9.50
C LEU A 157 18.14 -5.37 -9.68
N ASP A 158 18.98 -6.16 -10.37
CA ASP A 158 20.14 -5.62 -11.09
C ASP A 158 19.58 -4.69 -12.18
N ILE A 159 18.99 -3.56 -11.78
CA ILE A 159 19.03 -2.39 -12.61
C ILE A 159 20.48 -1.97 -12.47
N SER A 160 21.31 -2.43 -13.40
CA SER A 160 22.48 -1.68 -13.82
C SER A 160 21.98 -0.33 -14.29
N VAL A 161 21.65 0.54 -13.34
CA VAL A 161 21.80 1.97 -13.49
C VAL A 161 23.30 2.08 -13.64
N GLU A 162 23.76 2.23 -14.88
CA GLU A 162 25.05 2.85 -15.10
C GLU A 162 25.01 4.15 -14.29
N SER A 163 25.63 4.11 -13.12
CA SER A 163 25.92 5.30 -12.35
C SER A 163 26.97 6.03 -13.16
N ASP A 164 26.53 6.77 -14.17
CA ASP A 164 27.31 7.84 -14.75
C ASP A 164 27.45 8.91 -13.68
N ALA A 165 28.45 8.68 -12.84
CA ALA A 165 29.07 9.67 -11.99
C ALA A 165 29.76 10.71 -12.88
N SER A 166 28.98 11.51 -13.60
CA SER A 166 29.33 12.81 -14.18
C SER A 166 28.21 13.34 -15.10
N SER A 167 27.05 13.69 -14.54
CA SER A 167 26.22 14.73 -15.16
C SER A 167 25.31 15.40 -14.14
N ASN A 168 25.55 16.69 -13.94
CA ASN A 168 24.72 17.61 -13.17
C ASN A 168 23.21 17.42 -13.43
N GLY A 169 22.43 17.27 -12.35
CA GLY A 169 21.07 17.81 -12.21
C GLY A 169 20.12 17.65 -13.40
N ALA A 170 20.07 16.47 -14.02
CA ALA A 170 19.09 16.18 -15.06
C ALA A 170 17.90 15.43 -14.44
N ASN A 171 16.74 16.09 -14.45
CA ASN A 171 15.42 15.57 -14.13
C ASN A 171 15.28 14.08 -14.51
N VAL A 172 15.32 13.19 -13.50
CA VAL A 172 14.60 11.92 -13.60
C VAL A 172 13.14 12.32 -13.76
N ALA A 173 12.53 12.01 -14.89
CA ALA A 173 11.11 12.29 -15.10
C ALA A 173 10.32 11.59 -13.99
N HIS A 174 9.93 12.33 -12.95
CA HIS A 174 9.03 11.85 -11.93
C HIS A 174 7.78 11.34 -12.65
N SER A 175 7.48 10.05 -12.49
CA SER A 175 6.16 9.56 -12.86
C SER A 175 5.13 10.42 -12.11
N LYS A 176 4.07 10.81 -12.81
CA LYS A 176 2.99 11.62 -12.23
C LYS A 176 1.81 10.72 -11.90
N GLU A 177 2.07 9.58 -11.26
CA GLU A 177 0.99 8.68 -10.89
C GLU A 177 0.26 9.24 -9.68
N THR A 178 -1.07 9.12 -9.72
CA THR A 178 -1.95 9.35 -8.57
C THR A 178 -2.32 8.01 -7.93
N PRO A 179 -2.76 7.97 -6.66
CA PRO A 179 -3.30 6.77 -6.04
C PRO A 179 -4.39 6.11 -6.90
N ARG A 180 -5.25 6.92 -7.54
CA ARG A 180 -6.25 6.43 -8.49
C ARG A 180 -5.63 5.74 -9.70
N SER A 181 -4.62 6.34 -10.33
CA SER A 181 -3.95 5.74 -11.48
C SER A 181 -3.24 4.42 -11.13
N LEU A 182 -2.60 4.34 -9.95
CA LEU A 182 -2.00 3.11 -9.44
C LEU A 182 -3.07 2.04 -9.17
N GLN A 183 -4.21 2.42 -8.59
CA GLN A 183 -5.34 1.51 -8.40
C GLN A 183 -5.82 0.91 -9.73
N LEU A 184 -5.92 1.72 -10.78
CA LEU A 184 -6.27 1.25 -12.13
C LEU A 184 -5.23 0.29 -12.71
N LYS A 185 -3.93 0.57 -12.54
CA LYS A 185 -2.85 -0.33 -12.98
C LYS A 185 -2.88 -1.66 -12.24
N ILE A 186 -3.10 -1.64 -10.92
CA ILE A 186 -3.22 -2.84 -10.09
C ILE A 186 -4.45 -3.67 -10.51
N ARG A 187 -5.58 -3.00 -10.81
CA ARG A 187 -6.76 -3.65 -11.37
C ARG A 187 -6.45 -4.34 -12.69
N GLN A 188 -5.76 -3.67 -13.60
CA GLN A 188 -5.39 -4.25 -14.89
C GLN A 188 -4.45 -5.45 -14.72
N PHE A 189 -3.46 -5.35 -13.81
CA PHE A 189 -2.53 -6.44 -13.50
C PHE A 189 -3.26 -7.73 -13.08
N ALA A 190 -4.29 -7.60 -12.24
CA ALA A 190 -5.12 -8.71 -11.78
C ALA A 190 -6.03 -9.26 -12.88
N LEU A 191 -6.61 -8.39 -13.72
CA LEU A 191 -7.46 -8.76 -14.85
C LEU A 191 -6.70 -9.60 -15.88
N ASP A 192 -5.50 -9.18 -16.29
CA ASP A 192 -4.67 -9.87 -17.27
C ASP A 192 -4.39 -11.32 -16.85
N ARG A 193 -4.21 -11.53 -15.55
CA ARG A 193 -3.93 -12.82 -14.91
C ARG A 193 -5.19 -13.60 -14.52
N LYS A 194 -6.39 -13.06 -14.75
CA LYS A 194 -7.67 -13.65 -14.29
C LYS A 194 -7.67 -13.95 -12.78
N TRP A 195 -7.10 -13.05 -11.99
CA TRP A 195 -6.96 -13.22 -10.54
C TRP A 195 -8.12 -12.62 -9.73
N ASN A 196 -9.04 -11.89 -10.37
CA ASN A 196 -10.21 -11.29 -9.67
C ASN A 196 -11.02 -12.30 -8.85
N LYS A 197 -11.13 -13.56 -9.31
CA LYS A 197 -11.80 -14.65 -8.57
C LYS A 197 -11.14 -14.98 -7.22
N TYR A 198 -9.88 -14.62 -7.03
CA TYR A 198 -9.15 -14.78 -5.76
C TYR A 198 -9.13 -13.51 -4.91
N HIS A 199 -9.51 -12.36 -5.50
CA HIS A 199 -9.39 -11.04 -4.91
C HIS A 199 -10.70 -10.62 -4.22
N SER A 200 -11.22 -11.46 -3.31
CA SER A 200 -12.29 -11.05 -2.40
C SER A 200 -11.74 -10.10 -1.31
N PRO A 201 -12.56 -9.21 -0.72
CA PRO A 201 -12.11 -8.34 0.38
C PRO A 201 -11.47 -9.11 1.54
N ARG A 202 -12.02 -10.27 1.90
CA ARG A 202 -11.50 -11.17 2.93
C ARG A 202 -10.11 -11.72 2.58
N ASN A 203 -9.89 -12.13 1.33
CA ASN A 203 -8.58 -12.64 0.91
C ASN A 203 -7.53 -11.53 0.85
N ILE A 204 -7.91 -10.36 0.33
CA ILE A 204 -7.00 -9.23 0.19
C ILE A 204 -6.57 -8.69 1.56
N VAL A 205 -7.50 -8.52 2.51
CA VAL A 205 -7.12 -8.02 3.85
C VAL A 205 -6.20 -8.99 4.58
N LEU A 206 -6.39 -10.30 4.39
CA LEU A 206 -5.49 -11.32 4.93
C LEU A 206 -4.10 -11.28 4.28
N ALA A 207 -4.03 -11.07 2.96
CA ALA A 207 -2.76 -10.89 2.28
C ALA A 207 -2.05 -9.63 2.77
N MET A 208 -2.75 -8.49 2.85
CA MET A 208 -2.23 -7.23 3.38
C MET A 208 -1.69 -7.36 4.81
N MET A 209 -2.37 -8.12 5.67
CA MET A 209 -1.90 -8.41 7.03
C MET A 209 -0.61 -9.23 7.03
N GLY A 210 -0.43 -10.16 6.09
CA GLY A 210 0.81 -10.90 5.89
C GLY A 210 1.97 -9.96 5.54
N GLU A 211 1.80 -9.10 4.54
CA GLU A 211 2.83 -8.15 4.11
C GLU A 211 3.16 -7.11 5.20
N CYS A 212 2.16 -6.72 6.01
CA CYS A 212 2.41 -5.88 7.18
C CYS A 212 3.24 -6.61 8.25
N GLY A 213 3.11 -7.94 8.34
CA GLY A 213 3.97 -8.77 9.17
C GLY A 213 5.41 -8.80 8.66
N GLU A 214 5.61 -8.97 7.34
CA GLU A 214 6.94 -8.91 6.71
C GLU A 214 7.58 -7.53 6.93
N LEU A 215 6.81 -6.44 6.78
CA LEU A 215 7.27 -5.10 7.16
C LEU A 215 7.66 -5.02 8.65
N ALA A 216 6.85 -5.59 9.54
CA ALA A 216 7.11 -5.55 10.98
C ALA A 216 8.39 -6.30 11.39
N GLU A 217 8.77 -7.35 10.68
CA GLU A 217 10.02 -8.09 10.92
C GLU A 217 11.26 -7.19 10.82
N LEU A 218 11.23 -6.14 9.99
CA LEU A 218 12.32 -5.18 9.83
C LEU A 218 12.49 -4.26 11.05
N PHE A 219 11.40 -3.99 11.79
CA PHE A 219 11.38 -3.01 12.89
C PHE A 219 11.26 -3.66 14.29
N GLN A 220 11.01 -4.97 14.37
CA GLN A 220 10.68 -5.65 15.62
C GLN A 220 11.76 -5.56 16.73
N TRP A 221 13.03 -5.39 16.35
CA TRP A 221 14.17 -5.31 17.28
C TRP A 221 14.76 -3.91 17.45
N LEU A 222 14.14 -2.88 16.88
CA LEU A 222 14.58 -1.49 17.05
C LEU A 222 14.10 -0.92 18.39
N GLY A 223 14.83 0.04 18.96
CA GLY A 223 14.44 0.70 20.20
C GLY A 223 13.15 1.53 20.07
N ASP A 224 12.56 1.92 21.21
CA ASP A 224 11.36 2.77 21.24
C ASP A 224 11.67 4.26 21.00
N ILE A 225 12.93 4.67 21.15
CA ILE A 225 13.41 6.06 21.01
C ILE A 225 14.20 6.17 19.70
N GLN A 226 14.05 7.32 19.05
CA GLN A 226 14.62 7.70 17.75
C GLN A 226 16.09 7.28 17.62
N ASP A 227 16.36 6.33 16.72
CA ASP A 227 17.70 6.11 16.17
C ASP A 227 17.91 7.09 15.01
N ASN A 228 19.06 7.75 14.98
CA ASN A 228 19.39 8.73 13.92
C ASN A 228 19.53 8.08 12.53
N GLU A 229 19.60 6.74 12.45
CA GLU A 229 19.67 5.98 11.21
C GLU A 229 18.64 4.84 11.24
N ILE A 230 17.54 4.98 10.48
CA ILE A 230 16.48 3.96 10.38
C ILE A 230 16.99 2.70 9.65
N PHE A 231 17.77 2.89 8.58
CA PHE A 231 18.32 1.83 7.75
C PHE A 231 19.82 1.75 7.93
N LYS A 232 20.35 0.53 8.16
CA LYS A 232 21.79 0.28 8.36
C LYS A 232 22.52 -0.02 7.06
N SER A 233 21.77 -0.31 6.00
CA SER A 233 22.27 -0.69 4.68
C SER A 233 21.29 -0.29 3.58
N ILE A 234 21.76 -0.29 2.33
CA ILE A 234 20.91 -0.06 1.15
C ILE A 234 19.91 -1.21 1.00
N GLU A 235 20.35 -2.43 1.33
CA GLU A 235 19.55 -3.63 1.31
C GLU A 235 18.38 -3.57 2.31
N ASP A 236 18.61 -3.06 3.53
CA ASP A 236 17.53 -2.87 4.52
C ASP A 236 16.49 -1.86 4.02
N ARG A 237 16.96 -0.77 3.39
CA ARG A 237 16.07 0.22 2.78
C ARG A 237 15.27 -0.37 1.63
N ASP A 238 15.91 -1.12 0.74
CA ASP A 238 15.24 -1.78 -0.39
C ASP A 238 14.19 -2.79 0.08
N HIS A 239 14.51 -3.60 1.11
CA HIS A 239 13.54 -4.51 1.72
C HIS A 239 12.35 -3.73 2.31
N CYS A 240 12.61 -2.63 3.01
CA CYS A 240 11.54 -1.77 3.50
C CYS A 240 10.66 -1.19 2.38
N GLU A 241 11.28 -0.68 1.29
CA GLU A 241 10.58 -0.22 0.09
C GLU A 241 9.70 -1.32 -0.50
N GLN A 242 10.19 -2.56 -0.55
CA GLN A 242 9.46 -3.71 -1.07
C GLN A 242 8.26 -4.11 -0.22
N GLU A 243 8.39 -4.12 1.11
CA GLU A 243 7.31 -4.54 2.00
C GLU A 243 6.23 -3.47 2.12
N ILE A 244 6.60 -2.19 2.25
CA ILE A 244 5.60 -1.12 2.27
C ILE A 244 4.85 -1.01 0.93
N ALA A 245 5.53 -1.28 -0.19
CA ALA A 245 4.89 -1.34 -1.50
C ALA A 245 3.85 -2.47 -1.58
N ASP A 246 4.14 -3.65 -1.03
CA ASP A 246 3.20 -4.77 -1.03
C ASP A 246 1.95 -4.48 -0.17
N VAL A 247 2.13 -3.91 1.04
CA VAL A 247 1.00 -3.43 1.85
C VAL A 247 0.17 -2.41 1.07
N SER A 248 0.82 -1.46 0.39
CA SER A 248 0.16 -0.43 -0.41
C SER A 248 -0.61 -0.99 -1.60
N ILE A 249 -0.04 -1.98 -2.30
CA ILE A 249 -0.68 -2.64 -3.44
C ILE A 249 -1.96 -3.34 -2.98
N TYR A 250 -1.93 -4.06 -1.85
CA TYR A 250 -3.13 -4.69 -1.33
C TYR A 250 -4.15 -3.68 -0.78
N CYS A 251 -3.72 -2.60 -0.14
CA CYS A 251 -4.60 -1.53 0.32
C CYS A 251 -5.35 -0.88 -0.86
N LEU A 252 -4.63 -0.48 -1.92
CA LEU A 252 -5.21 0.07 -3.15
C LEU A 252 -6.10 -0.96 -3.85
N ARG A 253 -5.70 -2.24 -3.87
CA ARG A 253 -6.53 -3.31 -4.43
C ARG A 253 -7.81 -3.50 -3.62
N LEU A 254 -7.75 -3.40 -2.30
CA LEU A 254 -8.90 -3.52 -1.40
C LEU A 254 -9.87 -2.37 -1.63
N ALA A 255 -9.36 -1.14 -1.72
CA ALA A 255 -10.14 0.03 -2.09
C ALA A 255 -10.90 -0.20 -3.41
N ASP A 256 -10.22 -0.74 -4.42
CA ASP A 256 -10.81 -1.06 -5.72
C ASP A 256 -11.97 -2.06 -5.64
N VAL A 257 -11.76 -3.20 -4.96
CA VAL A 257 -12.76 -4.27 -4.88
C VAL A 257 -13.93 -3.94 -3.97
N THR A 258 -13.76 -2.95 -3.08
CA THR A 258 -14.82 -2.46 -2.19
C THR A 258 -15.55 -1.23 -2.74
N GLY A 259 -15.20 -0.78 -3.95
CA GLY A 259 -15.90 0.28 -4.66
C GLY A 259 -15.40 1.71 -4.37
N ILE A 260 -14.27 1.88 -3.70
CA ILE A 260 -13.59 3.18 -3.59
C ILE A 260 -12.92 3.46 -4.94
N GLN A 261 -13.31 4.55 -5.61
CA GLN A 261 -12.76 4.90 -6.92
C GLN A 261 -11.45 5.69 -6.83
N ASP A 262 -11.30 6.49 -5.78
CA ASP A 262 -10.16 7.36 -5.54
C ASP A 262 -9.97 7.51 -4.03
N ILE A 263 -9.05 6.72 -3.48
CA ILE A 263 -8.75 6.73 -2.04
C ILE A 263 -8.19 8.08 -1.58
N GLY A 264 -7.51 8.83 -2.47
CA GLY A 264 -6.95 10.12 -2.12
C GLY A 264 -8.02 11.16 -1.76
N ARG A 265 -9.23 11.02 -2.29
CA ARG A 265 -10.36 11.89 -1.94
C ARG A 265 -10.87 11.65 -0.53
N LEU A 266 -10.91 10.39 -0.08
CA LEU A 266 -11.36 10.04 1.28
C LEU A 266 -10.38 10.50 2.37
N ILE A 267 -9.13 10.76 1.99
CA ILE A 267 -8.12 11.29 2.92
C ILE A 267 -8.19 12.81 2.96
N LYS A 268 -8.36 13.46 1.80
CA LYS A 268 -8.38 14.92 1.70
C LYS A 268 -9.73 15.55 2.11
N TYR A 269 -10.84 14.81 2.06
CA TYR A 269 -12.22 15.29 2.25
C TYR A 269 -13.09 14.27 2.96
#